data_AF-A0A6M4GUV8-F1
#
_entry.id   AF-A0A6M4GUV8-F1
#
_cell.length_a   1.000
_cell.length_b   1.000
_cell.length_c   1.000
_cell.angle_alpha   90.00
_cell.angle_beta   90.00
_cell.angle_gamma   90.00
#
_symmetry.space_group_name_H-M   'P 1'
#
loop_
_entity.id
_entity.type
_entity.pdbx_description
1 polymer ?
#
loop_
_entity_poly.entity_id
_entity_poly.type
_entity_poly.pdbx_seq_one_letter_code
_entity_poly.pdbx_strand_id
1 'polypeptide(L)'
;MRATVSSSSPTVAGRYTAEIHATNRTEAYLRLVGNNDPAAIMVRDQLAGSCSNFVYSGVARANAAAIEALTNPVDKAKRKAVYDRIATMCRDFPFLEYGTQRTEVMRGLVASGDPRALLREPIEKDFGARKIAAAEAVAATKDPLALQEMGAFFHRRPDRGRDYQYDLGDGTKVGVPVIRDAFLMASCDFGNQCTADSGFVSVRCVTEGKCDATSVEDYLLRYNYPPAEAERLLAARQVIVRGINTGNWPPGFW
;
A
#
# COMPACT_ATOMS: atom_id res chain seq x y z
N MET A 1 -29.87 -17.63 -10.94
CA MET A 1 -29.61 -18.10 -9.56
C MET A 1 -28.70 -17.08 -8.88
N ARG A 2 -29.22 -16.28 -7.95
CA ARG A 2 -28.39 -15.37 -7.13
C ARG A 2 -27.88 -16.17 -5.94
N ALA A 3 -26.57 -16.37 -5.86
CA ALA A 3 -25.94 -16.96 -4.69
C ALA A 3 -26.18 -16.05 -3.49
N THR A 4 -26.80 -16.59 -2.46
CA THR A 4 -26.95 -15.96 -1.15
C THR A 4 -25.55 -15.83 -0.54
N VAL A 5 -25.00 -14.62 -0.53
CA VAL A 5 -23.72 -14.33 0.13
C VAL A 5 -23.95 -14.36 1.64
N SER A 6 -23.50 -15.45 2.25
CA SER A 6 -23.60 -15.72 3.68
C SER A 6 -22.76 -14.73 4.50
N SER A 7 -23.36 -14.26 5.60
CA SER A 7 -22.83 -13.52 6.75
C SER A 7 -21.41 -12.95 6.67
N SER A 8 -21.33 -11.63 6.86
CA SER A 8 -20.13 -10.81 7.06
C SER A 8 -19.15 -11.42 8.07
N SER A 9 -18.21 -12.22 7.58
CA SER A 9 -16.95 -12.41 8.31
C SER A 9 -16.36 -11.01 8.52
N PRO A 10 -15.84 -10.69 9.73
CA PRO A 10 -15.14 -9.43 9.94
C PRO A 10 -14.15 -9.24 8.80
N THR A 11 -14.14 -8.05 8.19
CA THR A 11 -13.22 -7.75 7.12
C THR A 11 -11.82 -8.10 7.61
N VAL A 12 -11.05 -8.76 6.75
CA VAL A 12 -9.68 -9.21 7.04
C VAL A 12 -8.87 -8.09 7.72
N ALA A 13 -9.04 -6.86 7.27
CA ALA A 13 -8.47 -5.67 7.87
C ALA A 13 -8.76 -5.57 9.37
N GLY A 14 -10.03 -5.66 9.78
CA GLY A 14 -10.39 -5.59 11.20
C GLY A 14 -9.75 -6.67 12.07
N ARG A 15 -9.37 -7.82 11.50
CA ARG A 15 -8.70 -8.90 12.24
C ARG A 15 -7.23 -8.62 12.52
N TYR A 16 -6.53 -7.91 11.64
CA TYR A 16 -5.08 -7.70 11.73
C TYR A 16 -4.64 -6.22 11.75
N THR A 17 -5.58 -5.27 11.87
CA THR A 17 -5.30 -3.82 12.00
C THR A 17 -4.34 -3.53 13.15
N ALA A 18 -4.47 -4.23 14.28
CA ALA A 18 -3.60 -4.04 15.44
C ALA A 18 -2.13 -4.38 15.11
N GLU A 19 -1.89 -5.44 14.33
CA GLU A 19 -0.57 -5.85 13.90
C GLU A 19 0.06 -4.85 12.93
N ILE A 20 -0.74 -4.33 11.97
CA ILE A 20 -0.27 -3.32 11.00
C ILE A 20 0.21 -2.05 11.71
N HIS A 21 -0.49 -1.65 12.78
CA HIS A 21 -0.19 -0.44 13.55
C HIS A 21 0.66 -0.70 14.79
N ALA A 22 1.23 -1.91 14.93
CA ALA A 22 1.98 -2.27 16.11
C ALA A 22 3.22 -1.37 16.29
N THR A 23 3.41 -0.88 17.52
CA THR A 23 4.61 -0.17 17.94
C THR A 23 5.83 -1.09 18.04
N ASN A 24 5.60 -2.40 18.19
CA ASN A 24 6.61 -3.45 18.05
C ASN A 24 6.26 -4.33 16.83
N ARG A 25 6.83 -3.98 15.66
CA ARG A 25 6.54 -4.68 14.40
C ARG A 25 7.17 -6.06 14.33
N THR A 26 8.29 -6.27 15.03
CA THR A 26 8.93 -7.58 15.13
C THR A 26 8.04 -8.56 15.89
N GLU A 27 7.50 -8.16 17.03
CA GLU A 27 6.59 -9.02 17.80
C GLU A 27 5.28 -9.28 17.05
N ALA A 28 4.71 -8.27 16.38
CA ALA A 28 3.55 -8.45 15.51
C ALA A 28 3.83 -9.43 14.37
N TYR A 29 5.00 -9.34 13.72
CA TYR A 29 5.43 -10.29 12.72
C TYR A 29 5.51 -11.71 13.28
N LEU A 30 6.13 -11.90 14.45
CA LEU A 30 6.31 -13.20 15.07
C LEU A 30 4.97 -13.86 15.44
N ARG A 31 3.95 -13.08 15.86
CA ARG A 31 2.59 -13.60 16.08
C ARG A 31 1.91 -14.12 14.81
N LEU A 32 2.32 -13.64 13.64
CA LEU A 32 1.79 -14.07 12.34
C LEU A 32 2.60 -15.20 11.73
N VAL A 33 3.79 -15.53 12.28
CA VAL A 33 4.57 -16.69 11.84
C VAL A 33 3.81 -17.98 12.17
N GLY A 34 3.69 -18.86 11.17
CA GLY A 34 2.92 -20.11 11.29
C GLY A 34 1.41 -19.95 11.06
N ASN A 35 0.90 -18.72 10.90
CA ASN A 35 -0.48 -18.50 10.51
C ASN A 35 -0.64 -18.64 8.98
N ASN A 36 -1.42 -19.63 8.55
CA ASN A 36 -1.67 -19.94 7.14
C ASN A 36 -2.86 -19.17 6.55
N ASP A 37 -3.50 -18.27 7.32
CA ASP A 37 -4.50 -17.34 6.80
C ASP A 37 -3.84 -16.42 5.74
N PRO A 38 -4.31 -16.41 4.47
CA PRO A 38 -3.77 -15.54 3.43
C PRO A 38 -3.63 -14.08 3.85
N ALA A 39 -4.59 -13.59 4.64
CA ALA A 39 -4.54 -12.27 5.23
C ALA A 39 -3.33 -12.03 6.13
N ALA A 40 -3.08 -12.96 7.06
CA ALA A 40 -1.96 -12.87 7.99
C ALA A 40 -0.63 -12.88 7.26
N ILE A 41 -0.52 -13.72 6.22
CA ILE A 41 0.65 -13.77 5.35
C ILE A 41 0.90 -12.43 4.65
N MET A 42 -0.16 -11.79 4.13
CA MET A 42 -0.06 -10.49 3.46
C MET A 42 0.34 -9.37 4.43
N VAL A 43 -0.22 -9.35 5.64
CA VAL A 43 0.16 -8.41 6.71
C VAL A 43 1.62 -8.62 7.11
N ARG A 44 2.05 -9.87 7.26
CA ARG A 44 3.42 -10.24 7.57
C ARG A 44 4.40 -9.72 6.50
N ASP A 45 4.05 -9.88 5.22
CA ASP A 45 4.85 -9.36 4.11
C ASP A 45 4.96 -7.84 4.14
N GLN A 46 3.87 -7.13 4.45
CA GLN A 46 3.87 -5.69 4.58
C GLN A 46 4.72 -5.20 5.77
N LEU A 47 4.64 -5.86 6.93
CA LEU A 47 5.48 -5.54 8.08
C LEU A 47 6.96 -5.66 7.70
N ALA A 48 7.34 -6.75 7.02
CA ALA A 48 8.71 -6.94 6.53
C ALA A 48 9.13 -5.86 5.54
N GLY A 49 8.26 -5.54 4.56
CA GLY A 49 8.49 -4.44 3.62
C GLY A 49 8.74 -3.11 4.33
N SER A 50 7.90 -2.79 5.31
CA SER A 50 7.99 -1.56 6.09
C SER A 50 9.30 -1.46 6.88
N CYS A 51 9.78 -2.59 7.43
CA CYS A 51 11.00 -2.64 8.22
C CYS A 51 12.27 -2.68 7.36
N SER A 52 12.20 -3.19 6.12
CA SER A 52 13.38 -3.37 5.27
C SER A 52 14.10 -2.07 4.93
N ASN A 53 13.40 -0.93 4.97
CA ASN A 53 13.99 0.39 4.73
C ASN A 53 14.78 0.97 5.92
N PHE A 54 14.64 0.37 7.11
CA PHE A 54 15.13 0.95 8.37
C PHE A 54 16.06 0.04 9.16
N VAL A 55 16.04 -1.28 8.92
CA VAL A 55 16.95 -2.21 9.60
C VAL A 55 17.53 -3.25 8.63
N TYR A 56 18.74 -3.73 8.96
CA TYR A 56 19.43 -4.90 8.38
C TYR A 56 19.62 -4.99 6.85
N SER A 57 19.18 -4.00 6.07
CA SER A 57 19.33 -3.99 4.61
C SER A 57 20.40 -3.01 4.12
N GLY A 58 20.85 -3.18 2.87
CA GLY A 58 21.66 -2.17 2.18
C GLY A 58 20.96 -0.81 2.10
N VAL A 59 19.63 -0.81 1.97
CA VAL A 59 18.79 0.40 1.95
C VAL A 59 18.82 1.12 3.29
N ALA A 60 18.71 0.38 4.41
CA ALA A 60 18.76 0.95 5.75
C ALA A 60 20.10 1.66 6.01
N ARG A 61 21.22 1.05 5.60
CA ARG A 61 22.56 1.67 5.71
C ARG A 61 22.70 2.90 4.81
N ALA A 62 22.20 2.83 3.58
CA ALA A 62 22.21 3.96 2.67
C ALA A 62 21.39 5.15 3.20
N ASN A 63 20.21 4.89 3.74
CA ASN A 63 19.37 5.90 4.37
C ASN A 63 20.06 6.55 5.58
N ALA A 64 20.65 5.76 6.48
CA ALA A 64 21.39 6.29 7.62
C ALA A 64 22.57 7.16 7.18
N ALA A 65 23.37 6.70 6.22
CA ALA A 65 24.49 7.47 5.67
C ALA A 65 24.03 8.78 5.01
N ALA A 66 22.93 8.75 4.26
CA ALA A 66 22.35 9.93 3.62
C ALA A 66 21.85 10.97 4.65
N ILE A 67 21.28 10.52 5.77
CA ILE A 67 20.89 11.41 6.88
C ILE A 67 22.13 12.03 7.53
N GLU A 68 23.16 11.22 7.79
CA GLU A 68 24.39 11.71 8.44
C GLU A 68 25.14 12.73 7.59
N ALA A 69 25.08 12.60 6.26
CA ALA A 69 25.68 13.51 5.29
C ALA A 69 24.95 14.86 5.12
N LEU A 70 23.77 15.05 5.74
CA LEU A 70 23.06 16.32 5.66
C LEU A 70 23.81 17.45 6.39
N THR A 71 23.93 18.59 5.71
CA THR A 71 24.57 19.80 6.25
C THR A 71 23.61 20.68 7.04
N ASN A 72 22.30 20.66 6.73
CA ASN A 72 21.28 21.38 7.51
C ASN A 72 20.99 20.62 8.82
N PRO A 73 21.33 21.17 10.01
CA PRO A 73 21.16 20.47 11.28
C PRO A 73 19.69 20.22 11.63
N VAL A 74 18.77 21.10 11.21
CA VAL A 74 17.33 20.94 11.48
C VAL A 74 16.77 19.77 10.68
N ASP A 75 17.07 19.70 9.38
CA ASP A 75 16.61 18.60 8.52
C ASP A 75 17.23 17.27 8.95
N LYS A 76 18.53 17.27 9.30
CA LYS A 76 19.22 16.10 9.84
C LYS A 76 18.51 15.59 11.09
N ALA A 77 18.23 16.45 12.06
CA ALA A 77 17.55 16.08 13.29
C ALA A 77 16.14 15.52 13.04
N LYS A 78 15.33 16.19 12.20
CA LYS A 78 13.97 15.72 11.85
C LYS A 78 13.99 14.33 11.22
N ARG A 79 14.84 14.12 10.21
CA ARG A 79 14.92 12.83 9.49
C ARG A 79 15.48 11.72 10.38
N LYS A 80 16.51 12.03 11.17
CA LYS A 80 17.10 11.09 12.13
C LYS A 80 16.09 10.63 13.18
N ALA A 81 15.30 11.55 13.74
CA ALA A 81 14.26 11.21 14.71
C ALA A 81 13.22 10.23 14.13
N VAL A 82 12.75 10.46 12.90
CA VAL A 82 11.81 9.54 12.24
C VAL A 82 12.48 8.19 11.92
N TYR A 83 13.71 8.21 11.41
CA TYR A 83 14.47 6.99 11.13
C TYR A 83 14.65 6.13 12.40
N ASP A 84 15.16 6.72 13.48
CA ASP A 84 15.45 6.03 14.74
C ASP A 84 14.18 5.45 15.38
N ARG A 85 13.06 6.19 15.29
CA ARG A 85 11.75 5.72 15.76
C ARG A 85 11.30 4.46 15.01
N ILE A 86 11.29 4.48 13.68
CA ILE A 86 10.86 3.31 12.89
C ILE A 86 11.86 2.16 13.03
N ALA A 87 13.16 2.44 13.05
CA ALA A 87 14.19 1.43 13.29
C ALA A 87 14.00 0.73 14.66
N THR A 88 13.58 1.48 15.68
CA THR A 88 13.24 0.92 16.99
C THR A 88 12.03 -0.02 16.93
N MET A 89 10.97 0.35 16.21
CA MET A 89 9.79 -0.53 16.01
C MET A 89 10.13 -1.84 15.28
N CYS A 90 11.20 -1.82 14.48
CA CYS A 90 11.68 -2.92 13.65
C CYS A 90 12.92 -3.62 14.21
N ARG A 91 13.28 -3.36 15.47
CA ARG A 91 14.46 -3.95 16.09
C ARG A 91 14.38 -5.47 16.06
N ASP A 92 15.49 -6.12 15.72
CA ASP A 92 15.63 -7.59 15.67
C ASP A 92 14.67 -8.31 14.70
N PHE A 93 14.16 -7.59 13.71
CA PHE A 93 13.29 -8.20 12.69
C PHE A 93 14.04 -9.32 11.92
N PRO A 94 13.46 -10.53 11.79
CA PRO A 94 14.13 -11.70 11.25
C PRO A 94 14.20 -11.68 9.70
N PHE A 95 14.91 -10.72 9.13
CA PHE A 95 14.95 -10.47 7.68
C PHE A 95 15.49 -11.63 6.85
N LEU A 96 16.51 -12.31 7.33
CA LEU A 96 17.12 -13.44 6.61
C LEU A 96 16.14 -14.60 6.48
N GLU A 97 15.49 -14.97 7.58
CA GLU A 97 14.48 -16.03 7.58
C GLU A 97 13.30 -15.66 6.67
N TYR A 98 12.75 -14.47 6.85
CA TYR A 98 11.66 -13.99 6.01
C TYR A 98 12.02 -14.00 4.52
N GLY A 99 13.20 -13.50 4.16
CA GLY A 99 13.66 -13.42 2.77
C GLY A 99 13.73 -14.79 2.10
N THR A 100 14.15 -15.83 2.83
CA THR A 100 14.22 -17.20 2.29
C THR A 100 12.83 -17.81 2.04
N GLN A 101 11.84 -17.51 2.89
CA GLN A 101 10.50 -18.10 2.80
C GLN A 101 9.53 -17.30 1.91
N ARG A 102 9.77 -15.98 1.74
CA ARG A 102 8.83 -15.06 1.11
C ARG A 102 8.36 -15.51 -0.26
N THR A 103 9.30 -15.90 -1.14
CA THR A 103 8.99 -16.27 -2.52
C THR A 103 8.08 -17.49 -2.59
N GLU A 104 8.35 -18.51 -1.78
CA GLU A 104 7.55 -19.73 -1.72
C GLU A 104 6.14 -19.44 -1.20
N VAL A 105 6.04 -18.69 -0.11
CA VAL A 105 4.76 -18.33 0.50
C VAL A 105 3.89 -17.51 -0.46
N MET A 106 4.46 -16.50 -1.13
CA MET A 106 3.72 -15.69 -2.10
C MET A 106 3.29 -16.51 -3.32
N ARG A 107 4.14 -17.44 -3.79
CA ARG A 107 3.77 -18.37 -4.87
C ARG A 107 2.61 -19.27 -4.44
N GLY A 108 2.61 -19.75 -3.20
CA GLY A 108 1.50 -20.53 -2.63
C GLY A 108 0.17 -19.77 -2.66
N LEU A 109 0.16 -18.49 -2.26
CA LEU A 109 -1.03 -17.65 -2.30
C LEU A 109 -1.55 -17.41 -3.73
N VAL A 110 -0.64 -17.18 -4.68
CA VAL A 110 -1.01 -17.04 -6.10
C VAL A 110 -1.63 -18.35 -6.62
N ALA A 111 -1.03 -19.49 -6.27
CA ALA A 111 -1.53 -20.81 -6.66
C ALA A 111 -2.89 -21.13 -6.04
N SER A 112 -3.17 -20.67 -4.81
CA SER A 112 -4.49 -20.81 -4.18
C SER A 112 -5.54 -19.83 -4.72
N GLY A 113 -5.17 -18.93 -5.63
CA GLY A 113 -6.08 -17.93 -6.19
C GLY A 113 -6.41 -16.79 -5.25
N ASP A 114 -5.55 -16.49 -4.26
CA ASP A 114 -5.76 -15.35 -3.37
C ASP A 114 -5.79 -14.05 -4.20
N PRO A 115 -6.87 -13.26 -4.14
CA PRO A 115 -7.04 -12.13 -5.04
C PRO A 115 -6.00 -11.04 -4.79
N ARG A 116 -5.47 -10.86 -3.57
CA ARG A 116 -4.43 -9.85 -3.29
C ARG A 116 -3.08 -10.29 -3.83
N ALA A 117 -2.73 -11.55 -3.64
CA ALA A 117 -1.50 -12.12 -4.18
C ALA A 117 -1.48 -12.06 -5.72
N LEU A 118 -2.64 -12.29 -6.37
CA LEU A 118 -2.78 -12.15 -7.83
C LEU A 118 -2.51 -10.73 -8.33
N LEU A 119 -2.88 -9.69 -7.57
CA LEU A 119 -2.56 -8.29 -7.92
C LEU A 119 -1.05 -7.99 -7.83
N ARG A 120 -0.30 -8.78 -7.06
CA ARG A 120 1.16 -8.63 -6.87
C ARG A 120 2.00 -9.42 -7.85
N GLU A 121 1.43 -10.48 -8.41
CA GLU A 121 2.11 -11.33 -9.38
C GLU A 121 2.70 -10.46 -10.51
N PRO A 122 3.98 -10.70 -10.90
CA PRO A 122 4.57 -10.06 -12.06
C PRO A 122 3.63 -10.10 -13.26
N ILE A 123 3.71 -9.06 -14.07
CA ILE A 123 2.80 -8.92 -15.19
C ILE A 123 3.32 -9.80 -16.32
N GLU A 124 2.68 -10.94 -16.47
CA GLU A 124 2.85 -11.84 -17.59
C GLU A 124 1.92 -11.44 -18.75
N LYS A 125 2.11 -12.07 -19.91
CA LYS A 125 1.29 -11.85 -21.11
C LYS A 125 -0.20 -12.08 -20.87
N ASP A 126 -0.57 -12.91 -19.90
CA ASP A 126 -1.95 -13.28 -19.58
C ASP A 126 -2.58 -12.41 -18.47
N PHE A 127 -2.23 -11.11 -18.45
CA PHE A 127 -2.79 -10.11 -17.54
C PHE A 127 -4.34 -10.03 -17.54
N GLY A 128 -5.02 -10.65 -18.50
CA GLY A 128 -6.44 -10.51 -18.84
C GLY A 128 -7.49 -10.76 -17.73
N ALA A 129 -8.61 -11.38 -18.10
CA ALA A 129 -9.84 -11.39 -17.29
C ALA A 129 -9.65 -11.84 -15.82
N ARG A 130 -8.68 -12.72 -15.54
CA ARG A 130 -8.37 -13.20 -14.19
C ARG A 130 -7.91 -12.10 -13.24
N LYS A 131 -7.00 -11.21 -13.64
CA LYS A 131 -6.51 -10.16 -12.74
C LYS A 131 -7.51 -9.03 -12.57
N ILE A 132 -8.32 -8.75 -13.60
CA ILE A 132 -9.47 -7.84 -13.48
C ILE A 132 -10.47 -8.39 -12.46
N ALA A 133 -10.85 -9.66 -12.58
CA ALA A 133 -11.75 -10.30 -11.60
C ALA A 133 -11.16 -10.31 -10.18
N ALA A 134 -9.84 -10.51 -10.04
CA ALA A 134 -9.17 -10.39 -8.74
C ALA A 134 -9.23 -8.95 -8.20
N ALA A 135 -9.04 -7.93 -9.04
CA ALA A 135 -9.12 -6.53 -8.64
C ALA A 135 -10.54 -6.14 -8.22
N GLU A 136 -11.56 -6.61 -8.93
CA GLU A 136 -12.98 -6.45 -8.56
C GLU A 136 -13.28 -7.13 -7.22
N ALA A 137 -12.79 -8.37 -7.03
CA ALA A 137 -12.94 -9.11 -5.78
C ALA A 137 -12.26 -8.39 -4.61
N VAL A 138 -11.05 -7.85 -4.82
CA VAL A 138 -10.33 -7.04 -3.82
C VAL A 138 -11.14 -5.78 -3.47
N ALA A 139 -11.66 -5.05 -4.45
CA ALA A 139 -12.43 -3.84 -4.21
C ALA A 139 -13.63 -4.10 -3.29
N ALA A 140 -14.32 -5.23 -3.51
CA ALA A 140 -15.47 -5.63 -2.70
C ALA A 140 -15.13 -5.94 -1.22
N THR A 141 -13.86 -6.26 -0.90
CA THR A 141 -13.46 -6.59 0.48
C THR A 141 -13.44 -5.39 1.41
N LYS A 142 -13.33 -4.16 0.87
CA LYS A 142 -13.10 -2.92 1.64
C LYS A 142 -11.88 -3.00 2.57
N ASP A 143 -10.94 -3.90 2.27
CA ASP A 143 -9.74 -4.06 3.08
C ASP A 143 -8.70 -3.00 2.69
N PRO A 144 -8.31 -2.08 3.59
CA PRO A 144 -7.32 -1.04 3.35
C PRO A 144 -6.04 -1.51 2.67
N LEU A 145 -5.48 -2.65 3.07
CA LEU A 145 -4.23 -3.15 2.48
C LEU A 145 -4.46 -3.64 1.06
N ALA A 146 -5.57 -4.33 0.84
CA ALA A 146 -5.94 -4.81 -0.48
C ALA A 146 -6.19 -3.63 -1.44
N LEU A 147 -6.81 -2.54 -0.95
CA LEU A 147 -7.01 -1.31 -1.72
C LEU A 147 -5.68 -0.62 -2.09
N GLN A 148 -4.65 -0.67 -1.26
CA GLN A 148 -3.31 -0.20 -1.66
C GLN A 148 -2.74 -1.03 -2.82
N GLU A 149 -2.89 -2.35 -2.76
CA GLU A 149 -2.45 -3.25 -3.84
C GLU A 149 -3.19 -2.96 -5.16
N MET A 150 -4.45 -2.54 -5.10
CA MET A 150 -5.18 -2.08 -6.28
C MET A 150 -4.49 -0.90 -6.95
N GLY A 151 -4.02 0.09 -6.17
CA GLY A 151 -3.26 1.20 -6.73
C GLY A 151 -2.01 0.72 -7.49
N ALA A 152 -1.26 -0.21 -6.90
CA ALA A 152 -0.09 -0.81 -7.56
C ALA A 152 -0.46 -1.65 -8.78
N PHE A 153 -1.61 -2.32 -8.77
CA PHE A 153 -2.15 -3.04 -9.92
C PHE A 153 -2.45 -2.09 -11.09
N PHE A 154 -3.24 -1.03 -10.86
CA PHE A 154 -3.56 -0.03 -11.88
C PHE A 154 -2.32 0.69 -12.40
N HIS A 155 -1.30 0.85 -11.56
CA HIS A 155 -0.02 1.43 -11.97
C HIS A 155 0.76 0.59 -12.97
N ARG A 156 0.69 -0.74 -12.84
CA ARG A 156 1.58 -1.65 -13.55
C ARG A 156 0.94 -2.26 -14.81
N ARG A 157 -0.37 -2.15 -15.01
CA ARG A 157 -1.14 -2.71 -16.14
C ARG A 157 -0.39 -2.64 -17.48
N PRO A 158 -0.13 -3.76 -18.17
CA PRO A 158 0.59 -3.75 -19.45
C PRO A 158 -0.32 -3.38 -20.62
N ASP A 159 -1.62 -3.66 -20.49
CA ASP A 159 -2.66 -3.37 -21.49
C ASP A 159 -3.01 -1.87 -21.52
N ARG A 160 -2.55 -1.14 -20.51
CA ARG A 160 -2.66 0.31 -20.41
C ARG A 160 -1.24 0.88 -20.53
N GLY A 161 -0.95 1.56 -21.63
CA GLY A 161 0.35 2.24 -21.81
C GLY A 161 0.63 3.26 -20.70
N ARG A 162 1.88 3.72 -20.59
CA ARG A 162 2.28 4.72 -19.57
C ARG A 162 1.45 6.01 -19.62
N ASP A 163 0.98 6.38 -20.80
CA ASP A 163 0.19 7.59 -21.05
C ASP A 163 -1.33 7.32 -20.99
N TYR A 164 -1.74 6.14 -20.52
CA TYR A 164 -3.15 5.83 -20.36
C TYR A 164 -3.79 6.77 -19.34
N GLN A 165 -5.01 7.19 -19.64
CA GLN A 165 -5.82 8.04 -18.78
C GLN A 165 -7.14 7.34 -18.45
N TYR A 166 -7.50 7.39 -17.18
CA TYR A 166 -8.78 6.89 -16.67
C TYR A 166 -9.81 7.99 -16.75
N ASP A 167 -10.98 7.67 -17.29
CA ASP A 167 -12.15 8.55 -17.26
C ASP A 167 -12.91 8.34 -15.94
N LEU A 168 -13.18 9.42 -15.21
CA LEU A 168 -13.89 9.41 -13.94
C LEU A 168 -15.43 9.31 -14.10
N GLY A 169 -15.91 9.27 -15.34
CA GLY A 169 -17.32 9.09 -15.71
C GLY A 169 -18.05 10.41 -16.02
N ASP A 170 -17.39 11.54 -15.80
CA ASP A 170 -17.87 12.89 -16.13
C ASP A 170 -17.05 13.56 -17.25
N GLY A 171 -16.18 12.78 -17.92
CA GLY A 171 -15.24 13.27 -18.93
C GLY A 171 -13.91 13.77 -18.34
N THR A 172 -13.78 13.86 -17.02
CA THR A 172 -12.50 14.16 -16.36
C THR A 172 -11.56 12.98 -16.55
N LYS A 173 -10.39 13.26 -17.12
CA LYS A 173 -9.35 12.26 -17.36
C LYS A 173 -8.18 12.45 -16.41
N VAL A 174 -7.70 11.34 -15.84
CA VAL A 174 -6.57 11.34 -14.90
C VAL A 174 -5.53 10.30 -15.29
N GLY A 175 -4.26 10.63 -15.10
CA GLY A 175 -3.16 9.71 -15.39
C GLY A 175 -3.07 8.55 -14.41
N VAL A 176 -2.36 7.50 -14.80
CA VAL A 176 -2.07 6.32 -13.97
C VAL A 176 -1.53 6.66 -12.56
N PRO A 177 -0.59 7.61 -12.36
CA PRO A 177 -0.12 7.97 -11.02
C PRO A 177 -1.24 8.49 -10.12
N VAL A 178 -2.16 9.29 -10.67
CA VAL A 178 -3.30 9.85 -9.92
C VAL A 178 -4.23 8.74 -9.44
N ILE A 179 -4.52 7.73 -10.27
CA ILE A 179 -5.32 6.57 -9.83
C ILE A 179 -4.62 5.77 -8.74
N ARG A 180 -3.32 5.51 -8.87
CA ARG A 180 -2.54 4.79 -7.84
C ARG A 180 -2.64 5.51 -6.49
N ASP A 181 -2.40 6.82 -6.49
CA ASP A 181 -2.37 7.61 -5.27
C ASP A 181 -3.79 7.87 -4.73
N ALA A 182 -4.82 7.90 -5.60
CA ALA A 182 -6.22 7.94 -5.20
C ALA A 182 -6.66 6.64 -4.50
N PHE A 183 -6.20 5.47 -4.94
CA PHE A 183 -6.41 4.20 -4.22
C PHE A 183 -5.70 4.19 -2.87
N LEU A 184 -4.50 4.76 -2.79
CA LEU A 184 -3.80 4.94 -1.52
C LEU A 184 -4.61 5.84 -0.57
N MET A 185 -5.14 6.97 -1.03
CA MET A 185 -6.02 7.83 -0.22
C MET A 185 -7.32 7.13 0.17
N ALA A 186 -7.95 6.40 -0.76
CA ALA A 186 -9.14 5.61 -0.46
C ALA A 186 -8.85 4.56 0.62
N SER A 187 -7.68 3.91 0.62
CA SER A 187 -7.31 2.98 1.70
C SER A 187 -7.35 3.61 3.08
N CYS A 188 -7.05 4.92 3.19
CA CYS A 188 -7.16 5.67 4.44
C CYS A 188 -8.60 5.75 4.92
N ASP A 189 -9.56 5.95 4.01
CA ASP A 189 -11.00 5.98 4.32
C ASP A 189 -11.52 4.63 4.84
N PHE A 190 -10.84 3.55 4.49
CA PHE A 190 -11.15 2.20 4.95
C PHE A 190 -10.26 1.73 6.12
N GLY A 191 -9.55 2.64 6.79
CA GLY A 191 -8.86 2.37 8.05
C GLY A 191 -7.37 2.05 7.94
N ASN A 192 -6.74 2.31 6.80
CA ASN A 192 -5.29 2.25 6.71
C ASN A 192 -4.62 3.37 7.54
N GLN A 193 -3.39 3.13 8.03
CA GLN A 193 -2.58 4.19 8.64
C GLN A 193 -2.14 5.20 7.58
N CYS A 194 -2.69 6.39 7.65
CA CYS A 194 -2.32 7.49 6.75
C CYS A 194 -1.89 8.76 7.49
N THR A 195 -1.56 8.66 8.77
CA THR A 195 -1.03 9.76 9.59
C THR A 195 0.48 9.92 9.40
N ALA A 196 1.09 10.87 10.11
CA ALA A 196 2.53 11.12 10.14
C ALA A 196 3.37 9.87 10.47
N ASP A 197 2.79 8.92 11.21
CA ASP A 197 3.45 7.68 11.63
C ASP A 197 3.25 6.52 10.64
N SER A 198 2.51 6.75 9.55
CA SER A 198 2.38 5.77 8.47
C SER A 198 3.75 5.46 7.85
N GLY A 199 3.90 4.23 7.35
CA GLY A 199 5.11 3.83 6.62
C GLY A 199 5.37 4.73 5.42
N PHE A 200 4.33 5.15 4.72
CA PHE A 200 4.44 6.06 3.57
C PHE A 200 5.04 7.41 3.97
N VAL A 201 4.43 8.13 4.93
CA VAL A 201 4.90 9.46 5.34
C VAL A 201 6.28 9.37 5.99
N SER A 202 6.52 8.34 6.81
CA SER A 202 7.82 8.13 7.46
C SER A 202 8.94 7.90 6.44
N VAL A 203 8.71 7.08 5.41
CA VAL A 203 9.68 6.87 4.34
C VAL A 203 9.96 8.17 3.60
N ARG A 204 8.93 8.94 3.20
CA ARG A 204 9.12 10.21 2.48
C ARG A 204 9.84 11.28 3.32
N CYS A 205 9.59 11.34 4.63
CA CYS A 205 10.41 12.17 5.51
C CYS A 205 11.89 11.74 5.43
N VAL A 206 12.17 10.46 5.64
CA VAL A 206 13.55 9.94 5.68
C VAL A 206 14.27 10.05 4.34
N THR A 207 13.61 9.78 3.22
CA THR A 207 14.26 9.70 1.89
C THR A 207 14.18 11.00 1.09
N GLU A 208 13.18 11.86 1.35
CA GLU A 208 12.97 13.12 0.60
C GLU A 208 12.96 14.38 1.47
N GLY A 209 12.99 14.25 2.80
CA GLY A 209 13.02 15.40 3.70
C GLY A 209 11.65 16.06 3.88
N LYS A 210 10.58 15.42 3.40
CA LYS A 210 9.20 15.90 3.50
C LYS A 210 8.59 15.61 4.86
N CYS A 211 9.28 16.03 5.93
CA CYS A 211 8.96 15.68 7.31
C CYS A 211 7.83 16.52 7.91
N ASP A 212 7.40 17.59 7.23
CA ASP A 212 6.28 18.42 7.69
C ASP A 212 4.92 17.90 7.20
N ALA A 213 4.90 16.79 6.45
CA ALA A 213 3.67 16.10 6.08
C ALA A 213 3.07 15.40 7.30
N THR A 214 1.82 15.70 7.62
CA THR A 214 1.10 15.14 8.78
C THR A 214 0.21 13.95 8.41
N SER A 215 0.00 13.73 7.11
CA SER A 215 -0.76 12.62 6.56
C SER A 215 -0.33 12.30 5.13
N VAL A 216 -0.81 11.17 4.59
CA VAL A 216 -0.63 10.82 3.18
C VAL A 216 -1.26 11.88 2.27
N GLU A 217 -2.47 12.33 2.60
CA GLU A 217 -3.17 13.38 1.85
C GLU A 217 -2.37 14.69 1.87
N ASP A 218 -1.90 15.12 3.04
CA ASP A 218 -1.09 16.33 3.19
C ASP A 218 0.21 16.23 2.36
N TYR A 219 0.89 15.08 2.37
CA TYR A 219 2.05 14.86 1.51
C TYR A 219 1.70 15.00 0.03
N LEU A 220 0.63 14.34 -0.44
CA LEU A 220 0.28 14.30 -1.85
C LEU A 220 -0.12 15.69 -2.36
N LEU A 221 -0.94 16.41 -1.60
CA LEU A 221 -1.42 17.74 -1.97
C LEU A 221 -0.35 18.83 -1.85
N ARG A 222 0.57 18.70 -0.89
CA ARG A 222 1.63 19.71 -0.66
C ARG A 222 2.86 19.50 -1.53
N TYR A 223 3.26 18.25 -1.77
CA TYR A 223 4.57 17.94 -2.36
C TYR A 223 4.53 17.18 -3.68
N ASN A 224 3.45 16.44 -3.97
CA ASN A 224 3.44 15.53 -5.12
C ASN A 224 2.63 16.06 -6.32
N TYR A 225 1.55 16.80 -6.06
CA TYR A 225 0.66 17.29 -7.12
C TYR A 225 0.53 18.81 -7.14
N PRO A 226 0.59 19.45 -8.33
CA PRO A 226 0.19 20.85 -8.47
C PRO A 226 -1.32 21.01 -8.22
N PRO A 227 -1.81 22.24 -7.92
CA PRO A 227 -3.20 22.47 -7.52
C PRO A 227 -4.26 21.84 -8.44
N ALA A 228 -4.12 21.98 -9.76
CA ALA A 228 -5.07 21.41 -10.71
C ALA A 228 -5.09 19.86 -10.72
N GLU A 229 -3.95 19.20 -10.50
CA GLU A 229 -3.91 17.74 -10.40
C GLU A 229 -4.34 17.25 -9.01
N ALA A 230 -4.13 18.06 -7.96
CA ALA A 230 -4.64 17.80 -6.62
C ALA A 230 -6.18 17.72 -6.60
N GLU A 231 -6.86 18.63 -7.30
CA GLU A 231 -8.33 18.56 -7.47
C GLU A 231 -8.76 17.26 -8.16
N ARG A 232 -8.03 16.84 -9.21
CA ARG A 232 -8.27 15.59 -9.92
C ARG A 232 -8.02 14.35 -9.06
N LEU A 233 -6.99 14.37 -8.20
CA LEU A 233 -6.72 13.32 -7.23
C LEU A 233 -7.88 13.15 -6.25
N LEU A 234 -8.41 14.26 -5.71
CA LEU A 234 -9.56 14.23 -4.81
C LEU A 234 -10.82 13.71 -5.51
N ALA A 235 -11.06 14.13 -6.75
CA ALA A 235 -12.17 13.61 -7.56
C ALA A 235 -12.01 12.10 -7.82
N ALA A 236 -10.81 11.64 -8.17
CA ALA A 236 -10.51 10.22 -8.38
C ALA A 236 -10.74 9.40 -7.10
N ARG A 237 -10.31 9.90 -5.93
CA ARG A 237 -10.59 9.26 -4.63
C ARG A 237 -12.09 9.12 -4.40
N GLN A 238 -12.89 10.15 -4.66
CA GLN A 238 -14.34 10.09 -4.48
C GLN A 238 -14.99 9.03 -5.38
N VAL A 239 -14.57 8.96 -6.65
CA VAL A 239 -15.03 7.92 -7.58
C VAL A 239 -14.67 6.52 -7.10
N ILE A 240 -13.43 6.32 -6.64
CA ILE A 240 -12.95 5.03 -6.11
C ILE A 240 -13.72 4.64 -4.85
N VAL A 241 -13.88 5.54 -3.88
CA VAL A 241 -14.62 5.28 -2.64
C VAL A 241 -16.08 4.95 -2.95
N ARG A 242 -16.72 5.67 -3.88
CA ARG A 242 -18.07 5.35 -4.35
C ARG A 242 -18.11 3.97 -5.02
N GLY A 243 -17.18 3.68 -5.92
CA GLY A 243 -17.08 2.39 -6.61
C GLY A 243 -16.93 1.22 -5.65
N ILE A 244 -16.06 1.35 -4.64
CA ILE A 244 -15.87 0.35 -3.57
C ILE A 244 -17.16 0.18 -2.75
N ASN A 245 -17.85 1.27 -2.42
CA ASN A 245 -19.05 1.19 -1.58
C ASN A 245 -20.29 0.68 -2.30
N THR A 246 -20.42 0.95 -3.60
CA THR A 246 -21.66 0.72 -4.36
C THR A 246 -21.54 -0.33 -5.46
N GLY A 247 -20.31 -0.70 -5.85
CA GLY A 247 -20.04 -1.50 -7.04
C GLY A 247 -20.20 -0.72 -8.36
N ASN A 248 -20.60 0.56 -8.32
CA ASN A 248 -20.84 1.37 -9.51
C ASN A 248 -19.55 2.09 -9.94
N TRP A 249 -18.91 1.56 -10.97
CA TRP A 249 -17.69 2.11 -11.57
C TRP A 249 -17.99 2.86 -12.86
N PRO A 250 -17.18 3.88 -13.22
CA PRO A 250 -17.25 4.49 -14.55
C PRO A 250 -17.08 3.44 -15.66
N PRO A 251 -17.75 3.61 -16.82
CA PRO A 251 -17.53 2.74 -17.97
C PRO A 251 -16.05 2.70 -18.38
N GLY A 252 -15.50 1.50 -18.54
CA GLY A 252 -14.11 1.30 -18.96
C GLY A 252 -13.05 1.55 -17.88
N PHE A 253 -13.46 1.68 -16.60
CA PHE A 253 -12.53 1.80 -15.47
C PHE A 253 -11.61 0.57 -15.31
N TRP A 254 -12.15 -0.62 -15.57
CA TRP A 254 -11.46 -1.90 -15.47
C TRP A 254 -10.63 -2.27 -16.70
#